data_AF-A0A944ADG9-F1
#
_entry.id   AF-A0A944ADG9-F1
#
_cell.length_a   1.000
_cell.length_b   1.000
_cell.length_c   1.000
_cell.angle_alpha   90.00
_cell.angle_beta   90.00
_cell.angle_gamma   90.00
#
_symmetry.space_group_name_H-M   'P 1'
#
loop_
_entity.id
_entity.type
_entity.pdbx_description
1 polymer ?
#
loop_
_entity_poly.entity_id
_entity_poly.type
_entity_poly.pdbx_seq_one_letter_code
_entity_poly.pdbx_strand_id
1 'polypeptide(L)' 'MKRFLLTCTAAIMLQLVAGAQGFRINDGGYLNLQGVDAMAFNDYYPEGHQGGICVIMNGQRIVTNGDIRFEPT' A
#
# COMPACT_ATOMS: atom_id res chain seq x y z
N MET A 1 -7.32 -40.06 -16.30
CA MET A 1 -7.69 -38.93 -17.17
C MET A 1 -8.66 -37.95 -16.50
N LYS A 2 -9.84 -38.39 -16.01
CA LYS A 2 -10.83 -37.50 -15.38
C LYS A 2 -10.33 -36.74 -14.13
N ARG A 3 -9.54 -37.39 -13.27
CA ARG A 3 -8.94 -36.76 -12.07
C ARG A 3 -7.93 -35.66 -12.43
N PHE A 4 -7.15 -35.88 -13.48
CA PHE A 4 -6.19 -34.90 -14.00
C PHE A 4 -6.89 -33.67 -14.61
N LEU A 5 -8.00 -33.91 -15.32
CA LEU A 5 -8.83 -32.84 -15.86
C LEU A 5 -9.48 -31.99 -14.75
N LEU A 6 -9.91 -32.63 -13.66
CA LEU A 6 -10.47 -31.96 -12.48
C LEU A 6 -9.43 -31.09 -11.76
N THR A 7 -8.19 -31.58 -11.63
CA THR A 7 -7.11 -30.79 -11.01
C THR A 7 -6.69 -29.61 -11.87
N CYS A 8 -6.64 -29.75 -13.19
CA CYS A 8 -6.33 -28.65 -14.10
C CYS A 8 -7.40 -27.55 -14.06
N THR A 9 -8.67 -27.93 -14.03
CA THR A 9 -9.78 -26.95 -13.95
C THR A 9 -9.80 -26.20 -12.63
N ALA A 10 -9.53 -26.87 -11.51
CA ALA A 10 -9.38 -26.23 -10.20
C ALA A 10 -8.20 -25.24 -10.16
N ALA A 11 -7.06 -25.60 -10.75
CA ALA A 11 -5.89 -24.73 -10.81
C ALA A 11 -6.14 -23.47 -11.65
N ILE A 12 -6.83 -23.59 -12.79
CA ILE A 12 -7.20 -22.46 -13.64
C ILE A 12 -8.18 -21.53 -12.92
N MET A 13 -9.18 -22.09 -12.22
CA MET A 13 -10.11 -21.29 -11.39
C MET A 13 -9.38 -20.52 -10.28
N LEU A 14 -8.39 -21.13 -9.62
CA LEU A 14 -7.61 -20.45 -8.58
C LEU A 14 -6.82 -19.25 -9.11
N GLN A 15 -6.28 -19.36 -10.33
CA GLN A 15 -5.55 -18.26 -10.96
C GLN A 15 -6.47 -17.09 -11.37
N LEU A 16 -7.74 -17.37 -11.70
CA LEU A 16 -8.73 -16.33 -12.02
C LEU A 16 -9.13 -15.48 -10.81
N VAL A 17 -8.98 -15.99 -9.58
CA VAL A 17 -9.33 -15.27 -8.34
C VAL A 17 -8.11 -14.56 -7.72
N ALA A 18 -6.90 -14.87 -8.17
CA ALA A 18 -5.67 -14.22 -7.72
C ALA A 18 -5.54 -12.81 -8.33
N GLY A 19 -6.26 -11.84 -7.77
CA GLY A 19 -6.04 -10.43 -8.07
C GLY A 19 -4.75 -9.91 -7.43
N ALA A 20 -3.99 -9.10 -8.15
CA ALA A 20 -2.84 -8.40 -7.59
C ALA A 20 -3.29 -7.47 -6.45
N GLN A 21 -2.77 -7.65 -5.24
CA GLN A 21 -3.06 -6.74 -4.15
C GLN A 21 -2.25 -5.45 -4.33
N GLY A 22 -2.92 -4.39 -4.75
CA GLY A 22 -2.37 -3.05 -4.83
C GLY A 22 -2.69 -2.25 -3.56
N PHE A 23 -1.84 -1.28 -3.27
CA PHE A 23 -2.19 -0.26 -2.29
C PHE A 23 -3.39 0.58 -2.74
N ARG A 24 -4.26 0.96 -1.80
CA ARG A 24 -5.44 1.81 -2.04
C ARG A 24 -5.53 2.87 -0.97
N ILE A 25 -6.05 4.04 -1.30
CA ILE A 25 -6.34 5.07 -0.30
C ILE A 25 -7.59 4.65 0.48
N ASN A 26 -7.48 4.58 1.82
CA ASN A 26 -8.61 4.30 2.71
C ASN A 26 -9.35 5.60 3.11
N ASP A 27 -10.44 5.49 3.88
CA ASP A 27 -11.23 6.64 4.31
C ASP A 27 -10.46 7.66 5.16
N GLY A 28 -9.34 7.23 5.78
CA GLY A 28 -8.42 8.10 6.51
C GLY A 28 -7.35 8.77 5.64
N GLY A 29 -7.35 8.53 4.33
CA GLY A 29 -6.36 9.09 3.41
C GLY A 29 -5.02 8.33 3.35
N TYR A 30 -4.90 7.19 4.03
CA TYR A 30 -3.67 6.39 4.02
C TYR A 30 -3.62 5.49 2.81
N LEU A 31 -2.44 5.39 2.20
CA LEU A 31 -2.11 4.37 1.22
C LEU A 31 -1.99 3.02 1.96
N ASN A 32 -3.04 2.21 1.89
CA ASN A 32 -3.22 1.00 2.67
C ASN A 32 -3.06 -0.28 1.83
N LEU A 33 -2.38 -1.28 2.41
CA LEU A 33 -2.33 -2.66 1.93
C LEU A 33 -2.17 -3.60 3.12
N GLN A 34 -3.21 -4.38 3.45
CA GLN A 34 -3.19 -5.49 4.41
C GLN A 34 -2.23 -5.31 5.60
N GLY A 35 -2.58 -4.42 6.53
CA GLY A 35 -1.79 -4.18 7.74
C GLY A 35 -0.61 -3.21 7.55
N VAL A 36 -0.39 -2.70 6.33
CA VAL A 36 0.55 -1.61 6.05
C VAL A 36 -0.25 -0.35 5.70
N ASP A 37 0.05 0.75 6.38
CA ASP A 37 -0.41 2.10 6.06
C ASP A 37 0.79 2.99 5.78
N ALA A 38 0.72 3.73 4.68
CA ALA A 38 1.67 4.78 4.35
C ALA A 38 0.95 6.12 4.19
N MET A 39 1.53 7.17 4.74
CA MET A 39 1.02 8.54 4.62
C MET A 39 2.18 9.45 4.24
N ALA A 40 2.04 10.11 3.09
CA ALA A 40 2.86 11.25 2.71
C ALA A 40 2.12 12.53 3.08
N PHE A 41 2.83 13.51 3.61
CA PHE A 41 2.27 14.80 4.04
C PHE A 41 3.17 15.95 3.62
N ASN A 42 2.58 17.14 3.51
CA ASN A 42 3.24 18.40 3.18
C ASN A 42 2.47 19.53 3.86
N ASP A 43 2.86 19.81 5.10
CA ASP A 43 2.20 20.78 5.97
C ASP A 43 2.85 22.16 5.83
N TYR A 44 2.01 23.19 5.95
CA TYR A 44 2.36 24.60 5.77
C TYR A 44 2.13 25.35 7.08
N TYR A 45 3.20 25.84 7.69
CA TYR A 45 3.15 26.67 8.89
C TYR A 45 3.76 28.05 8.59
N PRO A 46 3.39 29.12 9.34
CA PRO A 46 3.99 30.44 9.18
C PRO A 46 5.53 30.45 9.28
N GLU A 47 6.08 29.57 10.12
CA GLU A 47 7.51 29.42 10.41
C GLU A 47 8.25 28.50 9.42
N GLY A 48 7.55 27.77 8.55
CA GLY A 48 8.18 26.88 7.59
C GLY A 48 7.27 25.75 7.07
N HIS A 49 7.78 25.01 6.10
CA HIS A 49 7.11 23.86 5.49
C HIS A 49 7.69 22.57 6.04
N GLN A 50 6.84 21.58 6.32
CA GLN A 50 7.26 20.26 6.76
C GLN A 50 6.62 19.19 5.88
N GLY A 51 7.45 18.47 5.13
CA GLY A 51 7.03 17.33 4.33
C GLY A 51 7.58 16.03 4.88
N GLY A 52 6.99 14.90 4.48
CA GLY A 52 7.53 13.60 4.88
C GLY A 52 6.66 12.42 4.50
N ILE A 53 7.15 11.22 4.82
CA ILE A 53 6.39 9.97 4.77
C ILE A 53 6.56 9.20 6.07
N CYS A 54 5.47 8.58 6.52
CA CYS A 54 5.44 7.62 7.61
C CYS A 54 4.91 6.29 7.09
N VAL A 55 5.52 5.19 7.53
CA VAL A 55 5.02 3.82 7.31
C VAL A 55 4.68 3.19 8.66
N ILE A 56 3.47 2.65 8.74
CA ILE A 56 2.92 1.95 9.89
C ILE A 56 2.63 0.52 9.47
N MET A 57 3.14 -0.46 10.21
CA MET A 57 2.82 -1.87 10.01
C MET A 57 2.17 -2.42 11.28
N ASN A 58 0.98 -2.98 11.14
CA ASN A 58 0.21 -3.59 12.23
C ASN A 58 0.06 -2.64 13.44
N GLY A 59 -0.22 -1.36 13.17
CA GLY A 59 -0.37 -0.33 14.19
C GLY A 59 0.94 0.20 14.78
N GLN A 60 2.11 -0.28 14.34
CA GLN A 60 3.40 0.21 14.79
C GLN A 60 4.10 1.04 13.71
N ARG A 61 4.55 2.24 14.07
CA ARG A 61 5.36 3.07 13.19
C ARG A 61 6.75 2.46 13.06
N ILE A 62 7.13 2.10 11.84
CA ILE A 62 8.39 1.40 11.56
C ILE A 62 9.42 2.25 10.83
N VAL A 63 8.98 3.22 10.02
CA VAL A 63 9.88 4.10 9.24
C VAL A 63 9.25 5.49 9.13
N THR A 64 10.09 6.51 9.23
CA THR A 64 9.75 7.90 8.90
C THR A 64 10.89 8.57 8.16
N ASN A 65 10.56 9.37 7.14
CA ASN A 65 11.49 10.30 6.53
C ASN A 65 10.86 11.70 6.47
N GLY A 66 11.60 12.73 6.88
CA GLY A 66 11.16 14.13 6.92
C GLY A 66 11.60 14.96 5.72
N ASP A 67 12.23 14.36 4.71
CA ASP A 67 12.54 15.03 3.44
C ASP A 67 11.81 14.32 2.30
N ILE A 68 10.70 14.92 1.86
CA ILE A 68 10.03 14.59 0.60
C ILE A 68 9.87 15.87 -0.20
N ARG A 69 10.53 15.91 -1.35
CA ARG A 69 10.43 17.01 -2.30
C ARG A 69 9.32 16.69 -3.29
N PHE A 70 8.25 17.47 -3.24
CA PHE A 70 7.16 17.41 -4.22
C PHE A 70 7.41 18.30 -5.44
N GLU A 71 8.52 19.04 -5.44
CA GLU A 71 8.95 19.86 -6.57
C GLU A 71 10.11 19.21 -7.33
N PRO A 72 10.16 19.34 -8.67
CA PRO A 72 11.30 18.87 -9.47
C PRO A 72 12.59 19.58 -9.04
N THR A 73 13.71 18.85 -9.07
CA THR A 73 15.06 19.39 -8.85
C THR A 73 15.75 19.70 -10.18
#